data_AF-A0A2S9G5L9-F1
#
_entry.id   AF-A0A2S9G5L9-F1
#
_cell.length_a   1.000
_cell.length_b   1.000
_cell.length_c   1.000
_cell.angle_alpha   90.00
_cell.angle_beta   90.00
_cell.angle_gamma   90.00
#
_symmetry.space_group_name_H-M   'P 1'
#
loop_
_entity.id
_entity.type
_entity.pdbx_description
1 polymer ?
#
loop_
_entity_poly.entity_id
_entity_poly.type
_entity_poly.pdbx_seq_one_letter_code
_entity_poly.pdbx_strand_id
1 'polypeptide(L)'
;YAQCAIDAGVAFVNALPVFIASDPVWAKKFEDAGVPIVGDDIQSQVGATITHRVMAKLFEDRGVALDRTYQLNVGGNMDFLNML
;
A
#
# COMPACT_ATOMS: atom_id res chain seq x y z
N TYR A 1 -6.16 -12.77 -11.72
CA TYR A 1 -6.89 -11.50 -11.93
C TYR A 1 -6.10 -10.51 -12.78
N ALA A 2 -4.89 -10.09 -12.38
CA ALA A 2 -4.09 -9.13 -13.17
C ALA A 2 -3.86 -9.56 -14.63
N GLN A 3 -3.43 -10.81 -14.88
CA GLN A 3 -3.28 -11.30 -16.26
C GLN A 3 -4.60 -11.28 -17.03
N CYS A 4 -5.71 -11.69 -16.40
CA CYS A 4 -7.03 -11.66 -17.05
C CYS A 4 -7.46 -10.22 -17.41
N ALA A 5 -7.07 -9.22 -16.61
CA ALA A 5 -7.35 -7.81 -16.90
C ALA A 5 -6.56 -7.32 -18.14
N ILE A 6 -5.28 -7.73 -18.25
CA ILE A 6 -4.46 -7.51 -19.45
C ILE A 6 -5.13 -8.16 -20.66
N ASP A 7 -5.47 -9.45 -20.57
CA ASP A 7 -6.05 -10.21 -21.68
C ASP A 7 -7.40 -9.65 -22.15
N ALA A 8 -8.17 -9.04 -21.23
CA ALA A 8 -9.45 -8.41 -21.51
C ALA A 8 -9.35 -6.93 -21.91
N GLY A 9 -8.16 -6.32 -21.86
CA GLY A 9 -7.97 -4.89 -22.14
C GLY A 9 -8.59 -3.95 -21.11
N VAL A 10 -8.72 -4.38 -19.85
CA VAL A 10 -9.39 -3.62 -18.78
C VAL A 10 -8.38 -3.12 -17.76
N ALA A 11 -8.51 -1.86 -17.36
CA ALA A 11 -7.66 -1.27 -16.33
C ALA A 11 -7.73 -2.03 -14.99
N PHE A 12 -6.61 -2.15 -14.29
CA PHE A 12 -6.51 -2.90 -13.04
C PHE A 12 -6.14 -2.01 -11.85
N VAL A 13 -6.83 -2.17 -10.72
CA VAL A 13 -6.53 -1.47 -9.46
C VAL A 13 -6.19 -2.49 -8.39
N ASN A 14 -4.95 -2.47 -7.90
CA ASN A 14 -4.46 -3.38 -6.88
C ASN A 14 -4.47 -2.72 -5.50
N ALA A 15 -5.44 -3.08 -4.67
CA ALA A 15 -5.57 -2.57 -3.30
C ALA A 15 -4.82 -3.39 -2.24
N LEU A 16 -4.21 -4.52 -2.62
CA LEU A 16 -3.52 -5.43 -1.70
C LEU A 16 -2.01 -5.25 -1.79
N PRO A 17 -1.24 -5.65 -0.75
CA PRO A 17 0.22 -5.54 -0.71
C PRO A 17 0.93 -6.63 -1.53
N VAL A 18 0.40 -6.96 -2.70
CA VAL A 18 1.03 -7.88 -3.67
C VAL A 18 1.71 -7.04 -4.73
N PHE A 19 3.00 -7.27 -4.99
CA PHE A 19 3.75 -6.49 -5.97
C PHE A 19 3.32 -6.83 -7.40
N ILE A 20 2.68 -5.86 -8.07
CA ILE A 20 2.25 -5.97 -9.48
C ILE A 20 2.57 -4.65 -10.18
N ALA A 21 2.00 -3.54 -9.74
CA ALA A 21 2.29 -2.24 -10.35
C ALA A 21 3.75 -1.80 -10.07
N SER A 22 4.29 -2.20 -8.92
CA SER A 22 5.66 -1.92 -8.51
C SER A 22 6.69 -2.98 -8.97
N ASP A 23 6.24 -4.11 -9.51
CA ASP A 23 7.11 -5.14 -10.09
C ASP A 23 7.42 -4.80 -11.57
N PRO A 24 8.70 -4.64 -11.97
CA PRO A 24 9.06 -4.25 -13.33
C PRO A 24 8.57 -5.20 -14.43
N VAL A 25 8.45 -6.50 -14.15
CA VAL A 25 7.98 -7.49 -15.12
C VAL A 25 6.51 -7.31 -15.38
N TRP A 26 5.71 -7.08 -14.33
CA TRP A 26 4.28 -6.82 -14.46
C TRP A 26 4.01 -5.45 -15.06
N ALA A 27 4.69 -4.40 -14.58
CA ALA A 27 4.59 -3.05 -15.13
C ALA A 27 4.80 -3.07 -16.66
N LYS A 28 5.85 -3.76 -17.13
CA LYS A 28 6.12 -3.91 -18.55
C LYS A 28 5.00 -4.64 -19.31
N LYS A 29 4.42 -5.70 -18.75
CA LYS A 29 3.28 -6.40 -19.39
C LYS A 29 2.06 -5.50 -19.57
N PHE A 30 1.75 -4.66 -18.59
CA PHE A 30 0.66 -3.70 -18.66
C PHE A 30 0.95 -2.60 -19.70
N GLU A 31 2.18 -2.10 -19.73
CA GLU A 31 2.65 -1.11 -20.73
C GLU A 31 2.60 -1.68 -22.15
N ASP A 32 3.16 -2.87 -22.38
CA ASP A 32 3.18 -3.56 -23.69
C ASP A 32 1.76 -3.84 -24.21
N ALA A 33 0.79 -4.07 -23.30
CA ALA A 33 -0.61 -4.28 -23.64
C ALA A 33 -1.43 -2.99 -23.80
N GLY A 34 -0.86 -1.82 -23.46
CA GLY A 34 -1.56 -0.53 -23.45
C GLY A 34 -2.69 -0.46 -22.41
N VAL A 35 -2.60 -1.25 -21.33
CA VAL A 35 -3.63 -1.34 -20.28
C VAL A 35 -3.16 -0.63 -19.01
N PRO A 36 -3.94 0.31 -18.44
CA PRO A 36 -3.55 0.99 -17.21
C PRO A 36 -3.56 0.07 -15.97
N ILE A 37 -2.61 0.31 -15.06
CA ILE A 37 -2.59 -0.28 -13.72
C ILE A 37 -2.32 0.80 -12.66
N VAL A 38 -3.03 0.72 -11.52
CA VAL A 38 -2.79 1.52 -10.31
C VAL A 38 -2.61 0.59 -9.12
N GLY A 39 -1.51 0.73 -8.37
CA GLY A 39 -1.15 -0.12 -7.25
C GLY A 39 0.29 0.17 -6.79
N ASP A 40 0.82 -0.53 -5.80
CA ASP A 40 0.22 -1.59 -4.98
C ASP A 40 -0.09 -1.08 -3.56
N ASP A 41 -0.89 -1.81 -2.80
CA ASP A 41 -1.27 -1.49 -1.41
C ASP A 41 -2.00 -0.15 -1.23
N ILE A 42 -3.32 -0.18 -1.09
CA ILE A 42 -4.12 1.05 -1.00
C ILE A 42 -3.85 1.80 0.30
N GLN A 43 -3.59 3.10 0.20
CA GLN A 43 -3.46 3.95 1.37
C GLN A 43 -4.82 4.33 1.95
N SER A 44 -4.94 4.22 3.26
CA SER A 44 -6.07 4.78 4.02
C SER A 44 -5.89 6.30 4.21
N GLN A 45 -7.01 7.03 4.24
CA GLN A 45 -7.00 8.50 4.39
C GLN A 45 -6.31 8.94 5.68
N VAL A 46 -6.69 8.33 6.81
CA VAL A 46 -6.08 8.54 8.12
C VAL A 46 -5.96 7.18 8.80
N GLY A 47 -4.73 6.68 8.89
CA GLY A 47 -4.40 5.39 9.47
C GLY A 47 -3.23 5.50 10.45
N ALA A 48 -2.98 4.44 11.21
CA ALA A 48 -1.98 4.46 12.26
C ALA A 48 -0.57 4.78 11.72
N THR A 49 -0.20 4.25 10.54
CA THR A 49 1.08 4.51 9.88
C THR A 49 1.30 5.99 9.53
N ILE A 50 0.31 6.67 8.95
CA ILE A 50 0.45 8.09 8.58
C ILE A 50 0.43 8.98 9.82
N THR A 51 -0.44 8.68 10.80
CA THR A 51 -0.49 9.42 12.06
C THR A 51 0.83 9.33 12.81
N HIS A 52 1.39 8.12 12.95
CA HIS A 52 2.69 7.91 13.59
C HIS A 52 3.81 8.66 12.87
N ARG A 53 3.88 8.55 11.54
CA ARG A 53 4.90 9.21 10.71
C ARG A 53 4.87 10.73 10.88
N VAL A 54 3.68 11.33 10.86
CA VAL A 54 3.52 12.78 11.05
C VAL A 54 3.97 13.21 12.46
N MET A 55 3.63 12.44 13.50
CA MET A 55 4.08 12.72 14.86
C MET A 55 5.60 12.58 15.01
N ALA A 56 6.21 11.54 14.44
CA ALA A 56 7.65 11.36 14.44
C ALA A 56 8.38 12.49 13.71
N LYS A 57 7.85 12.93 12.55
CA LYS A 57 8.37 14.07 11.81
C LYS A 57 8.30 15.36 12.64
N LEU A 58 7.21 15.58 13.37
CA LEU A 58 7.06 16.75 14.23
C LEU A 58 8.12 16.77 15.35
N PHE A 59 8.46 15.62 15.94
CA PHE A 59 9.52 15.53 16.94
C PHE A 59 10.86 15.96 16.33
N GLU A 60 11.19 15.42 15.16
CA GLU A 60 12.39 15.79 14.40
C GLU A 60 12.43 17.29 14.09
N ASP A 61 11.34 17.87 13.58
CA ASP A 61 11.23 19.30 13.22
C ASP A 61 11.40 20.23 14.43
N ARG A 62 11.13 19.72 15.63
CA ARG A 62 11.27 20.45 16.90
C ARG A 62 12.57 20.13 17.63
N GLY A 63 13.46 19.34 17.04
CA GLY A 63 14.74 18.93 17.64
C GLY A 63 14.58 18.02 18.86
N VAL A 64 13.43 17.33 18.97
CA VAL A 64 13.13 16.41 20.08
C VAL A 64 13.54 15.00 19.66
N ALA A 65 14.41 14.36 20.44
CA ALA A 65 14.78 12.97 20.22
C ALA A 65 13.61 12.03 20.58
N LEU A 66 13.30 11.09 19.68
CA LEU A 66 12.32 10.04 19.91
C LEU A 66 13.05 8.76 20.34
N ASP A 67 13.16 8.54 21.64
CA ASP A 67 13.94 7.41 22.18
C ASP A 67 13.27 6.05 21.95
N ARG A 68 11.95 5.99 22.08
CA ARG A 68 11.16 4.75 22.00
C ARG A 68 9.76 5.05 21.47
N THR A 69 9.21 4.13 20.69
CA THR A 69 7.83 4.19 20.21
C THR A 69 7.28 2.78 20.00
N TYR A 70 5.97 2.62 20.16
CA TYR A 70 5.26 1.37 19.88
C TYR A 70 3.89 1.71 19.29
N GLN A 71 3.36 0.80 18.48
CA GLN A 71 2.04 0.93 17.88
C GLN A 71 1.34 -0.43 17.97
N LEU A 72 0.19 -0.47 18.64
CA LEU A 72 -0.63 -1.67 18.75
C LEU A 72 -1.90 -1.47 17.91
N ASN A 73 -2.15 -2.36 16.95
CA ASN A 73 -3.36 -2.35 16.14
C ASN A 73 -4.23 -3.56 16.55
N VAL A 74 -5.51 -3.33 16.80
CA VAL A 74 -6.50 -4.39 17.05
C VAL A 74 -7.73 -4.14 16.18
N GLY A 75 -8.31 -5.21 15.65
CA GLY A 75 -9.48 -5.14 14.77
C GLY A 75 -10.24 -6.46 14.78
N GLY A 76 -11.50 -6.42 14.35
CA GLY A 76 -12.45 -7.54 14.47
C GLY A 76 -13.09 -7.97 13.15
N ASN A 77 -12.42 -7.76 12.02
CA ASN A 77 -12.90 -8.19 10.70
C ASN A 77 -12.01 -9.32 10.14
N MET A 78 -12.41 -9.89 8.99
CA MET A 78 -11.68 -10.99 8.36
C MET A 78 -10.30 -10.58 7.83
N ASP A 79 -10.11 -9.31 7.48
CA ASP A 79 -8.82 -8.78 7.04
C ASP A 79 -7.79 -8.81 8.19
N PHE A 80 -8.18 -8.29 9.35
CA PHE A 80 -7.38 -8.40 10.57
C PHE A 80 -7.11 -9.86 10.95
N LEU A 81 -8.10 -10.75 10.85
CA LEU A 81 -7.90 -12.17 11.12
C LEU A 81 -6.90 -12.82 10.16
N ASN A 82 -6.90 -12.42 8.89
CA ASN A 82 -6.00 -12.95 7.86
C ASN A 82 -4.56 -12.46 8.01
N MET A 83 -4.32 -11.39 8.77
CA MET A 83 -3.00 -10.82 9.04
C MET A 83 -2.40 -11.22 10.41
N LEU A 84 -3.12 -12.03 11.20
CA LEU A 84 -2.66 -12.55 12.51
C LEU A 84 -1.73 -13.77 12.40
#